data_AF-A0A7C7PCR5-F1
#
_entry.id   AF-A0A7C7PCR5-F1
#
_cell.length_a   1.000
_cell.length_b   1.000
_cell.length_c   1.000
_cell.angle_alpha   90.00
_cell.angle_beta   90.00
_cell.angle_gamma   90.00
#
_symmetry.space_group_name_H-M   'P 1'
#
loop_
_entity.id
_entity.type
_entity.pdbx_description
1 polymer ?
#
loop_
_entity_poly.entity_id
_entity_poly.type
_entity_poly.pdbx_seq_one_letter_code
_entity_poly.pdbx_strand_id
1 'polypeptide(L)' 'SVETSRNLQSSTVYVTIMGEREEKQKTLNGLKSAGGFIQRTLRKNLDLRTIPNIRFMLDDSLDRAEQISDLLEEAKKNL' A
#
# COMPACT_ATOMS: atom_id res chain seq x y z
N SER A 1 4.00 1.72 3.54
CA SER A 1 4.36 0.80 4.65
C SER A 1 4.15 -0.65 4.22
N VAL A 2 4.50 -1.66 5.04
CA VAL A 2 4.23 -3.09 4.75
C VAL A 2 3.66 -3.78 5.99
N GLU A 3 2.55 -4.50 5.80
CA GLU A 3 1.95 -5.35 6.82
C GLU A 3 2.03 -6.82 6.40
N THR A 4 2.57 -7.67 7.26
CA THR A 4 2.78 -9.09 6.98
C THR A 4 2.05 -9.95 8.00
N SER A 5 1.35 -10.99 7.53
CA SER A 5 0.67 -11.92 8.44
C SER A 5 1.69 -12.66 9.31
N ARG A 6 1.31 -13.00 10.55
CA ARG A 6 2.21 -13.69 11.50
C ARG A 6 2.76 -15.02 10.96
N ASN A 7 2.03 -15.67 10.07
CA ASN A 7 2.40 -16.94 9.44
C ASN A 7 3.10 -16.77 8.08
N LEU A 8 3.46 -15.54 7.68
CA LEU A 8 4.16 -15.22 6.43
C LEU A 8 3.44 -15.68 5.14
N GLN A 9 2.13 -15.93 5.19
CA GLN A 9 1.35 -16.34 4.02
C GLN A 9 0.95 -15.15 3.14
N SER A 10 0.79 -13.96 3.73
CA SER A 10 0.39 -12.76 3.01
C SER A 10 1.16 -11.53 3.47
N SER A 11 1.35 -10.59 2.55
CA SER A 11 1.88 -9.26 2.84
C SER A 11 1.15 -8.20 2.02
N THR A 12 0.69 -7.16 2.69
CA THR A 12 0.10 -5.97 2.08
C THR A 12 1.15 -4.87 2.05
N VAL A 13 1.50 -4.42 0.86
CA VAL A 13 2.43 -3.33 0.61
C VAL A 13 1.60 -2.09 0.26
N TYR A 14 1.65 -1.10 1.14
CA TYR A 14 1.02 0.20 0.93
C TYR A 14 1.97 1.10 0.16
N VAL A 15 1.49 1.61 -0.98
CA VAL A 15 2.25 2.45 -1.90
C VAL A 15 1.56 3.81 -2.06
N THR A 16 2.35 4.88 -1.97
CA THR A 16 1.92 6.21 -2.37
C THR A 16 2.28 6.40 -3.83
N ILE A 17 1.29 6.73 -4.66
CA ILE A 17 1.49 7.00 -6.09
C ILE A 17 1.08 8.44 -6.35
N MET A 18 2.00 9.22 -6.89
CA MET A 18 1.74 10.61 -7.29
C MET A 18 1.03 10.63 -8.65
N GLY A 19 0.22 11.65 -8.88
CA GLY A 19 -0.52 11.84 -10.13
C GLY A 19 -2.03 11.65 -10.01
N GLU A 20 -2.70 11.70 -11.15
CA GLU A 20 -4.16 11.64 -11.24
C GLU A 20 -4.71 10.25 -10.97
N ARG A 21 -6.01 10.16 -10.68
CA ARG A 21 -6.68 8.87 -10.35
C ARG A 21 -6.42 7.78 -11.38
N GLU A 22 -6.41 8.12 -12.67
CA GLU A 22 -6.13 7.16 -13.75
C GLU A 22 -4.68 6.65 -13.71
N GLU A 23 -3.72 7.53 -13.49
CA GLU A 23 -2.30 7.20 -13.38
C GLU A 23 -2.02 6.32 -12.15
N LYS A 24 -2.65 6.65 -11.01
CA LYS A 24 -2.61 5.84 -9.79
C LYS A 24 -3.11 4.42 -10.08
N GLN A 25 -4.26 4.29 -10.76
CA GLN A 25 -4.84 2.99 -11.08
C GLN A 25 -3.99 2.18 -12.06
N LYS A 26 -3.46 2.83 -13.11
CA LYS A 26 -2.58 2.20 -14.09
C LYS A 26 -1.30 1.68 -13.43
N THR A 27 -0.68 2.50 -12.58
CA THR A 27 0.53 2.14 -11.84
C THR A 27 0.26 1.00 -10.86
N LEU A 28 -0.86 1.03 -10.13
CA LEU A 28 -1.26 -0.05 -9.23
C LEU A 28 -1.46 -1.38 -9.98
N ASN A 29 -2.04 -1.33 -11.18
CA ASN A 29 -2.18 -2.52 -12.03
C ASN A 29 -0.83 -3.06 -12.51
N GLY A 30 0.10 -2.17 -12.90
CA GLY A 30 1.48 -2.55 -13.23
C GLY A 30 2.19 -3.25 -12.06
N LEU A 31 2.06 -2.72 -10.84
CA LEU A 31 2.61 -3.34 -9.63
C LEU A 31 2.00 -4.72 -9.36
N LYS A 32 0.68 -4.88 -9.53
CA LYS A 32 0.01 -6.18 -9.41
C LYS A 32 0.58 -7.19 -10.41
N SER A 33 0.77 -6.81 -11.67
CA SER A 33 1.40 -7.66 -12.69
C SER A 33 2.85 -8.03 -12.35
N ALA A 34 3.59 -7.11 -11.72
CA ALA A 34 4.97 -7.34 -11.29
C ALA A 34 5.09 -8.20 -10.01
N GLY A 35 4.00 -8.47 -9.30
CA GLY A 35 4.01 -9.19 -8.02
C GLY A 35 4.70 -10.56 -8.09
N GLY A 36 4.49 -11.32 -9.16
CA GLY A 36 5.16 -12.61 -9.36
C GLY A 36 6.67 -12.50 -9.57
N PHE A 37 7.13 -11.43 -10.25
CA PHE A 37 8.55 -11.16 -10.38
C PHE A 37 9.18 -10.84 -9.03
N ILE A 38 8.54 -9.98 -8.24
CA ILE A 38 9.02 -9.60 -6.90
C ILE A 38 9.09 -10.84 -6.00
N GLN A 39 8.06 -11.69 -5.99
CA GLN A 39 8.09 -12.94 -5.22
C GLN A 39 9.25 -13.86 -5.64
N ARG A 40 9.54 -13.98 -6.95
CA ARG A 40 10.68 -14.78 -7.43
C ARG A 40 12.01 -14.19 -6.96
N THR A 41 12.15 -12.87 -6.97
CA THR A 41 13.33 -12.20 -6.46
C THR A 41 13.49 -12.44 -4.97
N LEU A 42 12.42 -12.32 -4.17
CA LEU A 42 12.48 -12.62 -2.73
C LEU A 42 12.87 -14.08 -2.45
N ARG A 43 12.31 -15.06 -3.19
CA ARG A 43 12.70 -16.48 -3.08
C ARG A 43 14.19 -16.71 -3.28
N LYS A 44 14.85 -15.91 -4.13
CA LYS A 44 16.28 -16.06 -4.43
C LYS A 44 17.20 -15.39 -3.40
N ASN A 45 16.71 -14.35 -2.73
CA ASN A 45 17.53 -13.48 -1.89
C ASN A 45 17.27 -13.65 -0.38
N LEU A 46 16.17 -14.31 0.00
CA LEU A 46 15.80 -14.54 1.39
C LEU A 46 15.71 -16.03 1.69
N ASP A 47 16.27 -16.46 2.82
CA ASP A 47 16.09 -17.82 3.34
C ASP A 47 14.79 -17.89 4.15
N LEU A 48 13.67 -18.00 3.41
CA LEU A 48 12.33 -18.11 3.97
C LEU A 48 11.69 -19.40 3.47
N ARG A 49 11.17 -20.21 4.41
CA ARG A 49 10.41 -21.42 4.10
C ARG A 49 9.20 -21.14 3.19
N THR A 50 8.53 -20.01 3.41
CA THR A 50 7.38 -19.57 2.62
C THR A 50 7.57 -18.11 2.25
N ILE A 51 7.49 -17.80 0.96
CA ILE A 51 7.38 -16.41 0.49
C ILE A 51 5.92 -15.98 0.51
N PRO A 52 5.59 -14.86 1.17
CA PRO A 52 4.22 -14.38 1.26
C PRO A 52 3.66 -13.97 -0.11
N ASN A 53 2.35 -14.11 -0.24
CA ASN A 53 1.63 -13.49 -1.34
C ASN A 53 1.56 -11.98 -1.14
N ILE A 54 2.15 -11.25 -2.08
CA ILE A 54 2.23 -9.78 -2.05
C ILE A 54 0.96 -9.18 -2.67
N ARG A 55 0.31 -8.29 -1.93
CA ARG A 55 -0.79 -7.44 -2.39
C ARG A 55 -0.34 -5.98 -2.34
N PHE A 56 -0.69 -5.21 -3.35
CA PHE A 56 -0.46 -3.76 -3.38
C PHE A 56 -1.75 -3.00 -3.09
N MET A 57 -1.67 -2.00 -2.23
CA MET A 57 -2.76 -1.07 -1.91
C MET A 57 -2.25 0.36 -1.91
N LEU A 58 -3.10 1.32 -2.28
CA LEU A 58 -2.76 2.72 -2.14
C LEU A 58 -2.72 3.11 -0.67
N ASP A 59 -1.77 3.97 -0.33
CA ASP A 59 -1.68 4.55 1.00
C ASP A 59 -2.59 5.79 1.09
N ASP A 60 -3.86 5.56 1.43
CA ASP A 60 -4.86 6.62 1.62
C ASP A 60 -4.79 7.25 3.03
N SER A 61 -3.69 7.05 3.76
CA SER A 61 -3.54 7.62 5.11
C SER A 61 -3.38 9.15 5.08
N LEU A 62 -2.70 9.68 4.06
CA LEU A 62 -2.46 11.12 3.91
C LEU A 62 -3.74 11.88 3.59
N ASP A 63 -4.48 11.41 2.57
CA ASP A 63 -5.77 11.97 2.17
C ASP A 63 -6.78 11.96 3.34
N ARG A 64 -6.76 10.90 4.17
CA ARG A 64 -7.60 10.84 5.37
C ARG A 64 -7.14 11.78 6.49
N ALA A 65 -5.84 11.96 6.67
CA ALA A 65 -5.32 12.90 7.67
C ALA A 65 -5.70 14.34 7.34
N GLU A 66 -5.66 14.72 6.06
CA GLU A 66 -6.12 16.02 5.57
C GLU A 66 -7.62 16.21 5.84
N GLN A 67 -8.46 15.23 5.46
CA GLN A 67 -9.90 15.27 5.75
C GLN A 67 -10.21 15.41 7.25
N ILE A 68 -9.48 14.69 8.10
CA ILE A 68 -9.65 14.80 9.56
C ILE A 68 -9.22 16.19 10.04
N SER A 69 -8.13 16.74 9.51
CA SER A 69 -7.67 18.08 9.86
C SER A 69 -8.71 19.14 9.50
N ASP A 70 -9.30 19.05 8.30
CA ASP A 70 -10.34 19.96 7.83
C ASP A 70 -11.58 19.90 8.73
N LEU A 71 -12.04 18.69 9.07
CA LEU A 71 -13.16 18.49 9.99
C LEU A 71 -12.89 19.04 11.40
N LEU A 72 -11.65 18.93 11.88
CA LEU A 72 -11.25 19.48 13.18
C LEU A 72 -11.20 21.01 13.17
N GLU A 73 -10.75 21.63 12.08
CA GLU A 73 -10.80 23.09 11.92
C GLU A 73 -12.24 23.60 11.86
N GLU A 74 -13.11 22.91 11.12
CA GLU A 74 -14.53 23.26 11.02
C GLU A 74 -15.23 23.15 12.37
N ALA A 75 -14.95 22.08 13.14
CA ALA A 75 -15.47 21.94 14.49
C ALA A 75 -14.99 23.06 15.44
N LYS A 76 -13.74 23.52 15.31
CA LYS A 76 -13.20 24.64 16.11
C LYS A 76 -13.80 26.00 15.74
N LYS A 77 -14.13 26.24 14.48
CA LYS A 77 -14.76 27.51 14.04
C LYS A 77 -16.21 27.65 14.49
N ASN A 78 -16.88 26.54 14.75
CA ASN A 78 -18.27 26.49 15.19
C ASN A 78 -18.43 26.52 16.74
N LEU A 79 -17.32 26.76 17.46
CA LEU A 79 -17.23 27.00 18.91
C LEU A 79 -16.89 28.47 19.17
#